data_AF-A0A8D8DZR7-F1
#
_entry.id   AF-A0A8D8DZR7-F1
#
_cell.length_a   1.000
_cell.length_b   1.000
_cell.length_c   1.000
_cell.angle_alpha   90.00
_cell.angle_beta   90.00
_cell.angle_gamma   90.00
#
_symmetry.space_group_name_H-M   'P 1'
#
loop_
_entity.id
_entity.type
_entity.pdbx_description
1 polymer ?
#
loop_
_entity_poly.entity_id
_entity_poly.type
_entity_poly.pdbx_seq_one_letter_code
_entity_poly.pdbx_strand_id
1 'polypeptide(L)'
;MELSHSLTLNEDALKQIPEQKRPVFIFEWLRFLDKVLVAAQKSDIKGCQKKLVEQLTAHIQGSPGPPTRKLIARCLATLFSVGDTFLLFETVNKCNDILKNKDDSPSYLATRLAAICVVGCMYEKLGRMMGRSYEETVQILIKSLKNAESQVRIEIMLTLEKVCAGMGTAISNVHKDIYKAVRYCLTDRVMAVRVAASNCLLEMTKHAPFLYTTELESLASLCFRAFDSCNYEVRCAVAKLLGTLIACTQNGSLKNFTNMTSSASSAKSLRPISLDDALGVLMSGFLRGGVSFLKGTGEIIKGSSGVNREVRVGVTHAYVVFVQTMGGLWFERNLQAFLGHVLDLVANPKAASSHVDAVYSRKCINFIL
;
A
#
# COMPACT_ATOMS: atom_id res chain seq x y z
N MET A 1 -1.79 -34.08 -18.98
CA MET A 1 -2.63 -33.31 -18.03
C MET A 1 -2.62 -33.95 -16.64
N GLU A 2 -2.49 -35.27 -16.47
CA GLU A 2 -2.38 -35.90 -15.13
C GLU A 2 -0.99 -35.77 -14.46
N LEU A 3 0.09 -35.62 -15.24
CA LEU A 3 1.47 -35.57 -14.74
C LEU A 3 1.85 -34.29 -13.97
N SER A 4 1.00 -33.25 -14.00
CA SER A 4 1.17 -32.00 -13.23
C SER A 4 0.36 -31.99 -11.93
N HIS A 5 -0.42 -33.04 -11.64
CA HIS A 5 -1.30 -33.15 -10.47
C HIS A 5 -0.67 -33.95 -9.33
N SER A 6 0.54 -33.56 -8.95
CA SER A 6 1.26 -34.07 -7.79
C SER A 6 1.72 -32.91 -6.91
N LEU A 7 1.92 -33.17 -5.61
CA LEU A 7 2.47 -32.15 -4.71
C LEU A 7 3.82 -31.65 -5.26
N THR A 8 4.77 -32.57 -5.49
CA THR A 8 6.06 -32.22 -6.10
C THR A 8 5.97 -32.14 -7.62
N LEU A 9 6.74 -31.24 -8.23
CA LEU A 9 6.85 -31.13 -9.68
C LEU A 9 7.53 -32.37 -10.25
N ASN A 10 6.93 -32.97 -11.29
CA ASN A 10 7.51 -34.08 -12.01
C ASN A 10 8.60 -33.56 -12.99
N GLU A 11 9.85 -33.57 -12.53
CA GLU A 11 11.00 -33.06 -13.28
C GLU A 11 11.35 -33.91 -14.50
N ASP A 12 11.11 -35.23 -14.45
CA ASP A 12 11.38 -36.11 -15.59
C ASP A 12 10.37 -35.87 -16.71
N ALA A 13 9.08 -35.70 -16.36
CA ALA A 13 8.07 -35.24 -17.30
C ALA A 13 8.41 -33.84 -17.86
N LEU A 14 8.89 -32.93 -17.01
CA LEU A 14 9.28 -31.58 -17.46
C LEU A 14 10.44 -31.61 -18.47
N LYS A 15 11.44 -32.48 -18.28
CA LYS A 15 12.57 -32.64 -19.21
C LYS A 15 12.12 -33.12 -20.59
N GLN A 16 11.12 -34.00 -20.63
CA GLN A 16 10.55 -34.53 -21.88
C GLN A 16 9.69 -33.50 -22.63
N ILE A 17 9.28 -32.40 -21.98
CA ILE A 17 8.47 -31.35 -22.60
C ILE A 17 9.37 -30.38 -23.39
N PRO A 18 8.99 -29.99 -24.64
CA PRO A 18 9.68 -28.97 -25.40
C PRO A 18 9.79 -27.66 -24.62
N GLU A 19 10.94 -26.97 -24.72
CA GLU A 19 11.27 -25.79 -23.91
C GLU A 19 10.17 -24.71 -23.93
N GLN A 20 9.58 -24.47 -25.09
CA GLN A 20 8.50 -23.50 -25.30
C GLN A 20 7.23 -23.81 -24.48
N LYS A 21 6.97 -25.08 -24.15
CA LYS A 21 5.80 -25.54 -23.39
C LYS A 21 6.06 -25.70 -21.90
N ARG A 22 7.33 -25.67 -21.46
CA ARG A 22 7.70 -25.82 -20.03
C ARG A 22 7.06 -24.76 -19.12
N PRO A 23 6.98 -23.47 -19.49
CA PRO A 23 6.32 -22.47 -18.64
C PRO A 23 4.85 -22.77 -18.37
N VAL A 24 4.14 -23.34 -19.35
CA VAL A 24 2.72 -23.73 -19.22
C VAL A 24 2.59 -24.91 -18.25
N PHE A 25 3.45 -25.92 -18.36
CA PHE A 25 3.44 -27.06 -17.46
C PHE A 25 3.71 -26.64 -16.00
N ILE A 26 4.71 -25.78 -15.78
CA ILE A 26 5.02 -25.23 -14.45
C ILE A 26 3.83 -24.42 -13.91
N PHE A 27 3.19 -23.62 -14.76
CA PHE A 27 2.02 -22.83 -14.37
C PHE A 27 0.83 -23.72 -13.98
N GLU A 28 0.55 -24.80 -14.71
CA GLU A 28 -0.49 -25.76 -14.37
C GLU A 28 -0.21 -26.46 -13.03
N TRP A 29 1.03 -26.92 -12.81
CA TRP A 29 1.45 -27.49 -11.54
C TRP A 29 1.27 -26.50 -10.38
N LEU A 30 1.71 -25.25 -10.54
CA LEU A 30 1.56 -24.21 -9.52
C LEU A 30 0.08 -23.90 -9.22
N ARG A 31 -0.80 -23.91 -10.23
CA ARG A 31 -2.24 -23.72 -10.02
C ARG A 31 -2.87 -24.89 -9.26
N PHE A 32 -2.46 -26.11 -9.58
CA PHE A 32 -2.88 -27.29 -8.84
C PHE A 32 -2.40 -27.21 -7.39
N LEU A 33 -1.12 -26.89 -7.18
CA LEU A 33 -0.50 -26.78 -5.88
C LEU A 33 -1.14 -25.71 -5.00
N ASP A 34 -1.42 -24.51 -5.53
CA ASP A 34 -2.09 -23.41 -4.81
C ASP A 34 -3.48 -23.83 -4.28
N LYS A 35 -4.20 -24.70 -5.01
CA LYS A 35 -5.49 -25.23 -4.58
C LYS A 35 -5.36 -26.35 -3.55
N VAL A 36 -4.45 -27.30 -3.80
CA VAL A 36 -4.36 -28.54 -3.00
C VAL A 36 -3.65 -28.32 -1.68
N LEU A 37 -2.67 -27.41 -1.59
CA LEU A 37 -1.92 -27.18 -0.34
C LEU A 37 -2.82 -26.81 0.85
N VAL A 38 -3.95 -26.14 0.60
CA VAL A 38 -4.90 -25.75 1.67
C VAL A 38 -5.67 -26.96 2.22
N ALA A 39 -5.90 -27.98 1.40
CA ALA A 39 -6.69 -29.17 1.76
C ALA A 39 -5.83 -30.42 2.06
N ALA A 40 -4.53 -30.37 1.73
CA ALA A 40 -3.63 -31.49 1.91
C ALA A 40 -3.38 -31.80 3.39
N GLN A 41 -3.25 -33.08 3.72
CA GLN A 41 -2.95 -33.53 5.08
C GLN A 41 -1.51 -33.16 5.45
N LYS A 42 -1.29 -32.76 6.71
CA LYS A 42 0.04 -32.37 7.20
C LYS A 42 1.07 -33.49 7.05
N SER A 43 0.66 -34.75 7.16
CA SER A 43 1.52 -35.92 6.94
C SER A 43 2.12 -35.95 5.53
N ASP A 44 1.29 -35.68 4.52
CA ASP A 44 1.66 -35.77 3.11
C ASP A 44 2.61 -34.64 2.72
N ILE A 45 2.36 -33.45 3.28
CA ILE A 45 3.23 -32.29 3.11
C ILE A 45 4.58 -32.55 3.77
N LYS A 46 4.61 -33.03 5.02
CA LYS A 46 5.86 -33.25 5.78
C LYS A 46 6.85 -34.15 5.03
N GLY A 47 6.37 -35.19 4.35
CA GLY A 47 7.22 -36.11 3.59
C GLY A 47 7.90 -35.48 2.36
N CYS A 48 7.31 -34.43 1.77
CA CYS A 48 7.79 -33.82 0.54
C CYS A 48 8.16 -32.33 0.66
N GLN A 49 7.98 -31.72 1.83
CA GLN A 49 8.12 -30.28 2.03
C GLN A 49 9.51 -29.74 1.65
N LYS A 50 10.58 -30.45 2.01
CA LYS A 50 11.95 -30.05 1.63
C LYS A 50 12.08 -29.93 0.10
N LYS A 51 11.64 -30.95 -0.63
CA LYS A 51 11.66 -30.97 -2.10
C LYS A 51 10.77 -29.89 -2.69
N LEU A 52 9.59 -29.64 -2.12
CA LEU A 52 8.70 -28.55 -2.53
C LEU A 52 9.35 -27.18 -2.40
N VAL A 53 9.98 -26.90 -1.27
CA VAL A 53 10.70 -25.64 -1.03
C VAL A 53 11.84 -25.48 -2.03
N GLU A 54 12.63 -26.53 -2.27
CA GLU A 54 13.71 -26.52 -3.26
C GLU A 54 13.19 -26.20 -4.67
N GLN A 55 12.13 -26.90 -5.13
CA GLN A 55 11.53 -26.70 -6.45
C GLN A 55 10.93 -25.30 -6.62
N LEU A 56 10.15 -24.84 -5.63
CA LEU A 56 9.55 -23.51 -5.67
C LEU A 56 10.62 -22.40 -5.67
N THR A 57 11.68 -22.56 -4.87
CA THR A 57 12.78 -21.59 -4.80
C THR A 57 13.58 -21.56 -6.10
N ALA A 58 13.81 -22.71 -6.73
CA ALA A 58 14.47 -22.78 -8.04
C ALA A 58 13.70 -22.00 -9.11
N HIS A 59 12.37 -22.07 -9.09
CA HIS A 59 11.52 -21.33 -10.04
C HIS A 59 11.49 -19.81 -9.83
N ILE A 60 11.94 -19.29 -8.69
CA ILE A 60 12.14 -17.84 -8.50
C ILE A 60 13.23 -17.34 -9.47
N GLN A 61 14.29 -18.12 -9.68
CA GLN A 61 15.42 -17.77 -10.54
C GLN A 61 15.17 -18.04 -12.03
N GLY A 62 14.11 -18.76 -12.36
CA GLY A 62 13.75 -19.16 -13.73
C GLY A 62 13.06 -18.07 -14.57
N SER A 63 13.28 -16.78 -14.26
CA SER A 63 12.62 -15.65 -14.93
C SER A 63 11.09 -15.79 -15.07
N PRO A 64 10.35 -16.04 -13.97
CA PRO A 64 8.92 -16.30 -14.05
C PRO A 64 8.12 -15.07 -14.51
N GLY A 65 7.10 -15.29 -15.34
CA GLY A 65 6.13 -14.25 -15.72
C GLY A 65 5.24 -13.80 -14.53
N PRO A 66 4.49 -12.68 -14.65
CA PRO A 66 3.73 -12.13 -13.53
C PRO A 66 2.72 -13.10 -12.88
N PRO A 67 1.91 -13.89 -13.63
CA PRO A 67 1.00 -14.87 -13.03
C PRO A 67 1.74 -15.99 -12.27
N THR A 68 2.83 -16.49 -12.85
CA THR A 68 3.67 -17.54 -12.26
C THR A 68 4.33 -17.06 -10.97
N ARG A 69 4.86 -15.83 -10.94
CA ARG A 69 5.42 -15.20 -9.73
C ARG A 69 4.44 -15.21 -8.57
N LYS A 70 3.20 -14.77 -8.82
CA LYS A 70 2.15 -14.73 -7.80
C LYS A 70 1.80 -16.12 -7.27
N LEU A 71 1.77 -17.13 -8.13
CA LEU A 71 1.51 -18.51 -7.70
C LEU A 71 2.67 -19.09 -6.88
N ILE A 72 3.93 -18.88 -7.28
CA ILE A 72 5.10 -19.31 -6.51
C ILE A 72 5.04 -18.71 -5.09
N ALA A 73 4.80 -17.39 -5.02
CA ALA A 73 4.69 -16.65 -3.78
C ALA A 73 3.57 -17.19 -2.85
N ARG A 74 2.38 -17.46 -3.41
CA ARG A 74 1.26 -18.03 -2.66
C ARG A 74 1.50 -19.47 -2.23
N CYS A 75 2.11 -20.29 -3.08
CA CYS A 75 2.44 -21.68 -2.76
C CYS A 75 3.45 -21.74 -1.61
N LEU A 76 4.54 -20.97 -1.67
CA LEU A 76 5.53 -20.89 -0.58
C LEU A 76 4.90 -20.41 0.73
N ALA A 77 4.15 -19.31 0.68
CA ALA A 77 3.48 -18.77 1.87
C ALA A 77 2.45 -19.75 2.46
N THR A 78 1.72 -20.49 1.62
CA THR A 78 0.77 -21.51 2.08
C THR A 78 1.49 -22.72 2.65
N LEU A 79 2.55 -23.20 1.98
CA LEU A 79 3.35 -24.33 2.41
C LEU A 79 3.89 -24.14 3.82
N PHE A 80 4.49 -22.99 4.12
CA PHE A 80 4.98 -22.68 5.47
C PHE A 80 3.86 -22.40 6.49
N SER A 81 2.64 -22.12 6.04
CA SER A 81 1.48 -21.93 6.93
C SER A 81 0.84 -23.24 7.36
N VAL A 82 0.86 -24.27 6.52
CA VAL A 82 0.23 -25.57 6.81
C VAL A 82 1.24 -26.67 7.17
N GLY A 83 2.47 -26.56 6.67
CA GLY A 83 3.59 -27.45 6.92
C GLY A 83 4.46 -27.00 8.09
N ASP A 84 5.72 -27.43 8.10
CA ASP A 84 6.73 -26.97 9.08
C ASP A 84 7.38 -25.64 8.67
N THR A 85 8.11 -25.01 9.58
CA THR A 85 8.78 -23.72 9.34
C THR A 85 10.30 -23.85 9.26
N PHE A 86 10.85 -25.07 9.13
CA PHE A 86 12.30 -25.32 9.26
C PHE A 86 13.12 -24.55 8.22
N LEU A 87 12.66 -24.53 6.96
CA LEU A 87 13.32 -23.84 5.85
C LEU A 87 12.83 -22.40 5.64
N LEU A 88 12.00 -21.86 6.54
CA LEU A 88 11.36 -20.56 6.36
C LEU A 88 12.39 -19.44 6.23
N PHE A 89 13.27 -19.31 7.22
CA PHE A 89 14.28 -18.25 7.24
C PHE A 89 15.33 -18.41 6.15
N GLU A 90 15.70 -19.65 5.80
CA GLU A 90 16.59 -19.91 4.66
C GLU A 90 15.97 -19.39 3.35
N THR A 91 14.67 -19.62 3.14
CA THR A 91 13.95 -19.17 1.95
C THR A 91 13.88 -17.64 1.88
N VAL A 92 13.62 -16.98 3.01
CA VAL A 92 13.62 -15.51 3.10
C VAL A 92 15.01 -14.94 2.83
N ASN A 93 16.05 -15.54 3.40
CA ASN A 93 17.44 -15.10 3.18
C ASN A 93 17.84 -15.24 1.71
N LYS A 94 17.49 -16.34 1.04
CA LYS A 94 17.70 -16.51 -0.40
C LYS A 94 17.00 -15.40 -1.22
N CYS A 95 15.78 -15.04 -0.85
CA CYS A 95 15.09 -13.92 -1.50
C CYS A 95 15.83 -12.60 -1.26
N ASN A 96 16.25 -12.32 -0.01
CA ASN A 96 17.00 -11.12 0.33
C ASN A 96 18.33 -11.02 -0.43
N ASP A 97 19.02 -12.13 -0.65
CA ASP A 97 20.27 -12.17 -1.42
C ASP A 97 20.04 -11.86 -2.90
N ILE A 98 18.92 -12.33 -3.48
CA ILE A 98 18.49 -11.91 -4.83
C ILE A 98 18.23 -10.40 -4.87
N LEU A 99 17.57 -9.84 -3.85
CA LEU A 99 17.25 -8.41 -3.81
C LEU A 99 18.48 -7.51 -3.63
N LYS A 100 19.55 -8.01 -3.01
CA LYS A 100 20.82 -7.27 -2.83
C LYS A 100 21.63 -7.16 -4.12
N ASN A 101 21.42 -8.07 -5.07
CA ASN A 101 22.15 -8.07 -6.33
C ASN A 101 21.73 -6.88 -7.21
N LYS A 102 22.72 -6.25 -7.85
CA LYS A 102 22.58 -5.04 -8.66
C LYS A 102 22.57 -5.30 -10.17
N ASP A 103 22.45 -6.55 -10.60
CA ASP A 103 22.28 -6.87 -12.01
C ASP A 103 20.96 -6.27 -12.54
N ASP A 104 21.04 -5.46 -13.59
CA ASP A 104 19.90 -4.76 -14.19
C ASP A 104 19.51 -5.36 -15.55
N SER A 105 19.99 -6.58 -15.86
CA SER A 105 19.56 -7.31 -17.05
C SER A 105 18.06 -7.65 -17.01
N PRO A 106 17.38 -7.70 -18.17
CA PRO A 106 15.95 -8.04 -18.22
C PRO A 106 15.60 -9.42 -17.63
N SER A 107 16.51 -10.40 -17.75
CA SER A 107 16.38 -11.71 -17.12
C SER A 107 16.46 -11.62 -15.60
N TYR A 108 17.36 -10.79 -15.06
CA TYR A 108 17.49 -10.59 -13.63
C TYR A 108 16.31 -9.81 -13.03
N LEU A 109 15.75 -8.85 -13.79
CA LEU A 109 14.57 -8.09 -13.39
C LEU A 109 13.39 -9.01 -13.04
N ALA A 110 13.11 -10.03 -13.85
CA ALA A 110 12.04 -10.98 -13.58
C ALA A 110 12.26 -11.76 -12.29
N THR A 111 13.50 -12.20 -12.05
CA THR A 111 13.94 -12.88 -10.82
C THR A 111 13.82 -11.97 -9.60
N ARG A 112 14.24 -10.70 -9.72
CA ARG A 112 14.10 -9.68 -8.67
C ARG A 112 12.63 -9.45 -8.32
N LEU A 113 11.77 -9.26 -9.32
CA LEU A 113 10.33 -9.09 -9.11
C LEU A 113 9.69 -10.34 -8.47
N ALA A 114 10.16 -11.54 -8.82
CA ALA A 114 9.71 -12.78 -8.20
C ALA A 114 10.05 -12.81 -6.70
N ALA A 115 11.29 -12.48 -6.35
CA ALA A 115 11.73 -12.41 -4.95
C ALA A 115 10.93 -11.37 -4.15
N ILE A 116 10.70 -10.17 -4.70
CA ILE A 116 9.88 -9.12 -4.05
C ILE A 116 8.46 -9.64 -3.77
N CYS A 117 7.84 -10.30 -4.76
CA CYS A 117 6.49 -10.84 -4.65
C CYS A 117 6.40 -11.97 -3.60
N VAL A 118 7.40 -12.87 -3.58
CA VAL A 118 7.51 -13.98 -2.63
C VAL A 118 7.59 -13.46 -1.21
N VAL A 119 8.52 -12.57 -0.90
CA VAL A 119 8.65 -12.03 0.47
C VAL A 119 7.38 -11.29 0.90
N GLY A 120 6.76 -10.52 0.00
CA GLY A 120 5.50 -9.84 0.27
C GLY A 120 4.38 -10.81 0.68
N CYS A 121 4.12 -11.85 -0.11
CA CYS A 121 3.11 -12.86 0.22
C CYS A 121 3.44 -13.64 1.51
N MET A 122 4.72 -13.90 1.76
CA MET A 122 5.15 -14.57 3.00
C MET A 122 4.86 -13.70 4.22
N TYR A 123 5.22 -12.41 4.19
CA TYR A 123 4.90 -11.51 5.31
C TYR A 123 3.40 -11.33 5.52
N GLU A 124 2.63 -11.16 4.44
CA GLU A 124 1.17 -11.02 4.50
C GLU A 124 0.50 -12.23 5.17
N LYS A 125 0.90 -13.45 4.78
CA LYS A 125 0.22 -14.68 5.22
C LYS A 125 0.75 -15.23 6.54
N LEU A 126 2.07 -15.18 6.75
CA LEU A 126 2.72 -15.79 7.92
C LEU A 126 2.85 -14.81 9.09
N GLY A 127 2.78 -13.50 8.81
CA GLY A 127 2.83 -12.44 9.81
C GLY A 127 4.01 -12.63 10.77
N ARG A 128 3.71 -12.60 12.08
CA ARG A 128 4.72 -12.66 13.15
C ARG A 128 5.61 -13.92 13.13
N MET A 129 5.23 -15.00 12.44
CA MET A 129 6.10 -16.17 12.27
C MET A 129 7.38 -15.84 11.50
N MET A 130 7.38 -14.75 10.73
CA MET A 130 8.55 -14.27 9.98
C MET A 130 9.65 -13.65 10.85
N GLY A 131 9.47 -13.61 12.18
CA GLY A 131 10.48 -13.14 13.12
C GLY A 131 10.95 -11.70 12.84
N ARG A 132 12.22 -11.40 13.10
CA ARG A 132 12.84 -10.08 12.89
C ARG A 132 13.47 -9.86 11.51
N SER A 133 13.39 -10.84 10.60
CA SER A 133 13.94 -10.72 9.23
C SER A 133 13.32 -9.57 8.43
N TYR A 134 12.19 -9.00 8.89
CA TYR A 134 11.58 -7.82 8.27
C TYR A 134 12.49 -6.60 8.30
N GLU A 135 13.35 -6.44 9.31
CA GLU A 135 14.20 -5.25 9.44
C GLU A 135 15.15 -5.17 8.25
N GLU A 136 15.84 -6.28 7.96
CA GLU A 136 16.72 -6.40 6.81
C GLU A 136 15.93 -6.26 5.50
N THR A 137 14.81 -6.98 5.36
CA THR A 137 14.02 -7.01 4.12
C THR A 137 13.50 -5.61 3.78
N VAL A 138 12.95 -4.87 4.74
CA VAL A 138 12.46 -3.50 4.55
C VAL A 138 13.59 -2.57 4.14
N GLN A 139 14.77 -2.67 4.78
CA GLN A 139 15.92 -1.83 4.41
C GLN A 139 16.41 -2.11 2.98
N ILE A 140 16.46 -3.38 2.57
CA ILE A 140 16.82 -3.76 1.19
C ILE A 140 15.81 -3.19 0.19
N LEU A 141 14.51 -3.35 0.45
CA LEU A 141 13.44 -2.83 -0.41
C LEU A 141 13.51 -1.30 -0.55
N ILE A 142 13.65 -0.58 0.57
CA ILE A 142 13.77 0.89 0.57
C ILE A 142 15.01 1.35 -0.21
N LYS A 143 16.14 0.65 -0.05
CA LYS A 143 17.36 0.96 -0.80
C LYS A 143 17.19 0.71 -2.31
N SER A 144 16.47 -0.35 -2.68
CA SER A 144 16.19 -0.71 -4.07
C SER A 144 15.35 0.33 -4.80
N LEU A 145 14.44 1.03 -4.10
CA LEU A 145 13.56 2.05 -4.70
C LEU A 145 14.30 3.18 -5.42
N LYS A 146 15.48 3.60 -4.94
CA LYS A 146 16.16 4.81 -5.43
C LYS A 146 16.50 4.77 -6.92
N ASN A 147 16.83 3.59 -7.44
CA ASN A 147 17.25 3.37 -8.83
C ASN A 147 16.31 2.43 -9.58
N ALA A 148 15.20 2.01 -8.96
CA ALA A 148 14.28 1.04 -9.52
C ALA A 148 13.48 1.63 -10.69
N GLU A 149 13.27 0.83 -11.74
CA GLU A 149 12.28 1.12 -12.77
C GLU A 149 10.84 1.01 -12.23
N SER A 150 9.87 1.43 -13.04
CA SER A 150 8.48 1.59 -12.58
C SER A 150 7.83 0.31 -12.06
N GLN A 151 8.05 -0.85 -12.69
CA GLN A 151 7.47 -2.12 -12.25
C GLN A 151 8.03 -2.54 -10.88
N VAL A 152 9.34 -2.39 -10.68
CA VAL A 152 9.99 -2.68 -9.40
C VAL A 152 9.46 -1.74 -8.32
N ARG A 153 9.30 -0.44 -8.59
CA ARG A 153 8.71 0.50 -7.62
C ARG A 153 7.29 0.10 -7.22
N ILE A 154 6.45 -0.30 -8.18
CA ILE A 154 5.09 -0.79 -7.91
C ILE A 154 5.15 -2.03 -7.00
N GLU A 155 5.92 -3.04 -7.37
CA GLU A 155 5.98 -4.29 -6.61
C GLU A 155 6.56 -4.08 -5.21
N ILE A 156 7.54 -3.18 -5.03
CA ILE A 156 8.04 -2.81 -3.70
C ILE A 156 6.94 -2.15 -2.86
N MET A 157 6.16 -1.23 -3.41
CA MET A 157 5.05 -0.60 -2.67
C MET A 157 4.00 -1.64 -2.23
N LEU A 158 3.64 -2.57 -3.12
CA LEU A 158 2.72 -3.67 -2.80
C LEU A 158 3.30 -4.60 -1.73
N THR A 159 4.60 -4.87 -1.78
CA THR A 159 5.27 -5.69 -0.76
C THR A 159 5.35 -4.99 0.59
N LEU A 160 5.62 -3.67 0.63
CA LEU A 160 5.60 -2.90 1.88
C LEU A 160 4.18 -2.84 2.48
N GLU A 161 3.14 -2.70 1.65
CA GLU A 161 1.74 -2.81 2.07
C GLU A 161 1.47 -4.16 2.75
N LYS A 162 1.88 -5.26 2.11
CA LYS A 162 1.75 -6.62 2.63
C LYS A 162 2.53 -6.86 3.92
N VAL A 163 3.73 -6.28 4.03
CA VAL A 163 4.53 -6.30 5.27
C VAL A 163 3.77 -5.61 6.40
N CYS A 164 3.20 -4.44 6.15
CA CYS A 164 2.35 -3.74 7.12
C CYS A 164 1.10 -4.53 7.48
N ALA A 165 0.41 -5.12 6.50
CA ALA A 165 -0.82 -5.90 6.72
C ALA A 165 -0.57 -7.14 7.59
N GLY A 166 0.46 -7.94 7.27
CA GLY A 166 0.74 -9.19 7.96
C GLY A 166 1.42 -9.01 9.31
N MET A 167 2.30 -8.02 9.46
CA MET A 167 3.05 -7.80 10.70
C MET A 167 2.35 -6.85 11.67
N GLY A 168 1.53 -5.94 11.16
CA GLY A 168 0.82 -4.92 11.93
C GLY A 168 1.76 -4.11 12.84
N THR A 169 1.39 -3.97 14.11
CA THR A 169 2.17 -3.20 15.10
C THR A 169 3.52 -3.81 15.47
N ALA A 170 3.81 -5.05 15.07
CA ALA A 170 5.09 -5.72 15.38
C ALA A 170 6.31 -5.09 14.70
N ILE A 171 6.09 -4.29 13.65
CA ILE A 171 7.13 -3.60 12.87
C ILE A 171 7.12 -2.07 13.11
N SER A 172 6.60 -1.65 14.27
CA SER A 172 6.49 -0.23 14.64
C SER A 172 7.82 0.53 14.59
N ASN A 173 8.95 -0.16 14.81
CA ASN A 173 10.31 0.37 14.68
C ASN A 173 10.66 0.80 13.24
N VAL A 174 10.12 0.14 12.21
CA VAL A 174 10.40 0.46 10.80
C VAL A 174 9.28 1.23 10.10
N HIS A 175 8.10 1.39 10.72
CA HIS A 175 6.98 2.15 10.14
C HIS A 175 7.38 3.56 9.66
N LYS A 176 8.24 4.27 10.41
CA LYS A 176 8.71 5.60 9.99
C LYS A 176 9.58 5.57 8.75
N ASP A 177 10.38 4.53 8.56
CA ASP A 177 11.23 4.39 7.39
C ASP A 177 10.42 3.99 6.16
N ILE A 178 9.45 3.08 6.33
CA ILE A 178 8.44 2.77 5.30
C ILE A 178 7.71 4.05 4.90
N TYR A 179 7.21 4.84 5.85
CA TYR A 179 6.51 6.09 5.58
C TYR A 179 7.36 7.05 4.73
N LYS A 180 8.63 7.27 5.07
CA LYS A 180 9.53 8.12 4.28
C LYS A 180 9.65 7.65 2.83
N ALA A 181 9.78 6.35 2.61
CA ALA A 181 9.89 5.77 1.27
C ALA A 181 8.59 5.91 0.47
N VAL A 182 7.45 5.62 1.09
CA VAL A 182 6.14 5.68 0.42
C VAL A 182 5.75 7.11 0.08
N ARG A 183 6.11 8.11 0.91
CA ARG A 183 5.90 9.54 0.60
C ARG A 183 6.51 9.95 -0.73
N TYR A 184 7.71 9.46 -1.05
CA TYR A 184 8.36 9.76 -2.32
C TYR A 184 7.57 9.19 -3.50
N CYS A 185 7.00 8.00 -3.34
CA CYS A 185 6.23 7.30 -4.36
C CYS A 185 4.81 7.86 -4.54
N LEU A 186 4.25 8.54 -3.53
CA LEU A 186 2.89 9.11 -3.61
C LEU A 186 2.75 10.21 -4.68
N THR A 187 3.86 10.87 -5.03
CA THR A 187 3.92 11.88 -6.10
C THR A 187 4.74 11.42 -7.32
N ASP A 188 4.95 10.11 -7.49
CA ASP A 188 5.72 9.55 -8.62
C ASP A 188 5.14 9.98 -9.98
N ARG A 189 5.98 10.13 -11.00
CA ARG A 189 5.50 10.44 -12.36
C ARG A 189 4.61 9.33 -12.95
N VAL A 190 4.78 8.10 -12.50
CA VAL A 190 4.00 6.93 -12.94
C VAL A 190 2.78 6.78 -12.05
N MET A 191 1.59 6.88 -12.65
CA MET A 191 0.31 6.84 -11.94
C MET A 191 0.10 5.56 -11.14
N ALA A 192 0.46 4.40 -11.70
CA ALA A 192 0.37 3.12 -11.01
C ALA A 192 1.23 3.04 -9.73
N VAL A 193 2.38 3.73 -9.69
CA VAL A 193 3.21 3.83 -8.48
C VAL A 193 2.49 4.67 -7.42
N ARG A 194 1.83 5.78 -7.81
CA ARG A 194 1.03 6.59 -6.87
C ARG A 194 -0.13 5.78 -6.26
N VAL A 195 -0.81 4.95 -7.06
CA VAL A 195 -1.88 4.07 -6.56
C VAL A 195 -1.33 3.08 -5.53
N ALA A 196 -0.24 2.38 -5.85
CA ALA A 196 0.38 1.42 -4.93
C ALA A 196 0.88 2.10 -3.63
N ALA A 197 1.46 3.30 -3.74
CA ALA A 197 1.87 4.09 -2.58
C ALA A 197 0.67 4.53 -1.71
N SER A 198 -0.44 4.91 -2.35
CA SER A 198 -1.68 5.31 -1.65
C SER A 198 -2.26 4.14 -0.86
N ASN A 199 -2.31 2.95 -1.47
CA ASN A 199 -2.80 1.73 -0.81
C ASN A 199 -1.89 1.29 0.34
N CYS A 200 -0.56 1.38 0.16
CA CYS A 200 0.39 1.12 1.23
C CYS A 200 0.17 2.06 2.44
N LEU A 201 0.01 3.36 2.21
CA LEU A 201 -0.29 4.31 3.29
C LEU A 201 -1.65 4.04 3.93
N LEU A 202 -2.65 3.66 3.14
CA LEU A 202 -3.98 3.31 3.63
C LEU A 202 -3.90 2.11 4.58
N GLU A 203 -3.15 1.05 4.23
CA GLU A 203 -2.92 -0.09 5.12
C GLU A 203 -2.17 0.34 6.39
N MET A 204 -1.14 1.17 6.25
CA MET A 204 -0.40 1.69 7.40
C MET A 204 -1.28 2.46 8.39
N THR A 205 -2.37 3.12 7.94
CA THR A 205 -3.27 3.84 8.87
C THR A 205 -3.86 2.94 9.95
N LYS A 206 -3.97 1.63 9.70
CA LYS A 206 -4.48 0.65 10.67
C LYS A 206 -3.49 0.35 11.80
N HIS A 207 -2.19 0.55 11.55
CA HIS A 207 -1.10 0.08 12.42
C HIS A 207 -0.16 1.20 12.89
N ALA A 208 -0.23 2.39 12.28
CA ALA A 208 0.69 3.51 12.51
C ALA A 208 -0.05 4.82 12.88
N PRO A 209 -0.44 5.01 14.16
CA PRO A 209 -1.22 6.16 14.61
C PRO A 209 -0.58 7.53 14.36
N PHE A 210 0.75 7.59 14.19
CA PHE A 210 1.45 8.84 13.89
C PHE A 210 0.99 9.49 12.57
N LEU A 211 0.42 8.70 11.63
CA LEU A 211 -0.04 9.18 10.32
C LEU A 211 -1.22 10.14 10.42
N TYR A 212 -2.16 9.89 11.34
CA TYR A 212 -3.34 10.73 11.55
C TYR A 212 -3.24 11.55 12.85
N THR A 213 -2.03 11.67 13.40
CA THR A 213 -1.75 12.52 14.56
C THR A 213 -0.63 13.51 14.23
N THR A 214 0.63 13.13 14.42
CA THR A 214 1.77 14.03 14.22
C THR A 214 2.05 14.36 12.76
N GLU A 215 1.68 13.49 11.82
CA GLU A 215 1.94 13.66 10.38
C GLU A 215 0.70 14.05 9.57
N LEU A 216 -0.46 14.31 10.20
CA LEU A 216 -1.73 14.50 9.49
C LEU A 216 -1.64 15.59 8.42
N GLU A 217 -1.21 16.80 8.81
CA GLU A 217 -1.13 17.95 7.89
C GLU A 217 -0.11 17.73 6.77
N SER A 218 1.05 17.16 7.14
CA SER A 218 2.16 16.82 6.24
C SER A 218 1.72 15.82 5.16
N LEU A 219 0.96 14.80 5.55
CA LEU A 219 0.42 13.78 4.67
C LEU A 219 -0.76 14.29 3.84
N ALA A 220 -1.65 15.10 4.42
CA ALA A 220 -2.74 15.74 3.68
C ALA A 220 -2.20 16.67 2.58
N SER A 221 -1.20 17.49 2.88
CA SER A 221 -0.51 18.33 1.89
C SER A 221 0.12 17.49 0.76
N LEU A 222 0.67 16.32 1.08
CA LEU A 222 1.19 15.41 0.07
C LEU A 222 0.07 14.79 -0.79
N CYS A 223 -1.09 14.45 -0.20
CA CYS A 223 -2.26 14.00 -0.96
C CYS A 223 -2.74 15.09 -1.93
N PHE A 224 -2.75 16.36 -1.52
CA PHE A 224 -3.08 17.48 -2.40
C PHE A 224 -2.15 17.55 -3.61
N ARG A 225 -0.83 17.38 -3.39
CA ARG A 225 0.14 17.30 -4.48
C ARG A 225 -0.05 16.05 -5.36
N ALA A 226 -0.46 14.93 -4.78
CA ALA A 226 -0.68 13.69 -5.53
C ALA A 226 -1.90 13.75 -6.47
N PHE A 227 -2.88 14.62 -6.19
CA PHE A 227 -3.99 14.91 -7.10
C PHE A 227 -3.56 15.73 -8.32
N ASP A 228 -2.43 16.42 -8.28
CA ASP A 228 -1.97 17.20 -9.42
C ASP A 228 -1.65 16.26 -10.61
N SER A 229 -2.24 16.57 -11.75
CA SER A 229 -2.10 15.83 -13.01
C SER A 229 -2.42 14.33 -12.87
N CYS A 230 -3.35 13.99 -11.97
CA CYS A 230 -3.75 12.60 -11.72
C CYS A 230 -4.81 12.10 -12.72
N ASN A 231 -4.82 10.79 -12.96
CA ASN A 231 -5.94 10.13 -13.63
C ASN A 231 -7.04 9.75 -12.61
N TYR A 232 -8.15 9.19 -13.11
CA TYR A 232 -9.27 8.79 -12.25
C TYR A 232 -8.86 7.78 -11.16
N GLU A 233 -8.03 6.79 -11.49
CA GLU A 233 -7.61 5.74 -10.55
C GLU A 233 -6.80 6.31 -9.37
N VAL A 234 -5.80 7.16 -9.66
CA VAL A 234 -5.02 7.86 -8.63
C VAL A 234 -5.91 8.76 -7.80
N ARG A 235 -6.84 9.49 -8.42
CA ARG A 235 -7.79 10.34 -7.70
C ARG A 235 -8.60 9.55 -6.68
N CYS A 236 -9.16 8.41 -7.07
CA CYS A 236 -9.91 7.55 -6.17
C CYS A 236 -9.03 6.98 -5.05
N ALA A 237 -7.82 6.50 -5.37
CA ALA A 237 -6.90 5.93 -4.38
C ALA A 237 -6.45 6.97 -3.34
N VAL A 238 -6.02 8.15 -3.79
CA VAL A 238 -5.54 9.24 -2.92
C VAL A 238 -6.71 9.85 -2.12
N ALA A 239 -7.90 10.00 -2.73
CA ALA A 239 -9.08 10.46 -2.00
C ALA A 239 -9.50 9.45 -0.92
N LYS A 240 -9.39 8.16 -1.22
CA LYS A 240 -9.65 7.11 -0.23
C LYS A 240 -8.69 7.19 0.95
N LEU A 241 -7.40 7.38 0.68
CA LEU A 241 -6.39 7.61 1.71
C LEU A 241 -6.70 8.84 2.55
N LEU A 242 -6.91 10.00 1.91
CA LEU A 242 -7.17 11.26 2.60
C LEU A 242 -8.43 11.21 3.45
N GLY A 243 -9.56 10.73 2.89
CA GLY A 243 -10.80 10.61 3.63
C GLY A 243 -10.70 9.64 4.81
N THR A 244 -9.99 8.52 4.63
CA THR A 244 -9.74 7.55 5.72
C THR A 244 -8.85 8.15 6.82
N LEU A 245 -7.82 8.93 6.46
CA LEU A 245 -6.98 9.62 7.43
C LEU A 245 -7.79 10.56 8.31
N ILE A 246 -8.67 11.37 7.71
CA ILE A 246 -9.58 12.25 8.46
C ILE A 246 -10.53 11.41 9.33
N ALA A 247 -11.07 10.31 8.81
CA ALA A 247 -11.91 9.39 9.60
C ALA A 247 -11.17 8.82 10.82
N CYS A 248 -9.89 8.44 10.68
CA CYS A 248 -9.07 7.95 11.78
C CYS A 248 -8.86 8.98 12.90
N THR A 249 -8.94 10.28 12.60
CA THR A 249 -8.86 11.33 13.63
C THR A 249 -10.11 11.38 14.53
N GLN A 250 -11.26 10.97 13.98
CA GLN A 250 -12.58 11.05 14.61
C GLN A 250 -13.02 9.71 15.23
N ASN A 251 -12.61 8.59 14.62
CA ASN A 251 -12.76 7.27 15.19
C ASN A 251 -11.82 7.19 16.40
N GLY A 252 -12.39 7.09 17.61
CA GLY A 252 -11.69 7.08 18.91
C GLY A 252 -10.65 5.98 19.11
N SER A 253 -10.15 5.36 18.04
CA SER A 253 -9.01 4.46 17.91
C SER A 253 -7.79 4.91 18.73
N LEU A 254 -7.57 6.23 18.85
CA LEU A 254 -6.54 6.79 19.75
C LEU A 254 -6.66 6.30 21.20
N LYS A 255 -7.89 6.09 21.70
CA LYS A 255 -8.16 5.57 23.05
C LYS A 255 -7.79 4.08 23.19
N ASN A 256 -7.87 3.31 22.12
CA ASN A 256 -7.51 1.88 22.13
C ASN A 256 -5.99 1.67 22.07
N PHE A 257 -5.27 2.53 21.35
CA PHE A 257 -3.81 2.47 21.28
C PHE A 257 -3.11 2.91 22.57
N THR A 258 -3.65 3.91 23.28
CA THR A 258 -3.09 4.36 24.58
C THR A 258 -3.16 3.28 25.66
N ASN A 259 -4.12 2.35 25.58
CA ASN A 259 -4.23 1.24 26.53
C ASN A 259 -3.24 0.10 26.25
N MET A 260 -2.59 0.07 25.08
CA MET A 260 -1.68 -1.02 24.67
C MET A 260 -0.19 -0.68 24.85
N THR A 261 0.15 0.58 25.13
CA THR A 261 1.55 1.05 25.24
C THR A 261 1.87 1.67 26.60
N SER A 262 1.23 1.21 27.68
CA SER A 262 1.50 1.61 29.07
C SER A 262 2.84 1.08 29.58
N SER A 263 3.93 1.57 28.98
CA SER A 263 5.26 1.61 29.59
C SER A 263 5.68 3.06 29.71
N ALA A 264 5.91 3.46 30.96
CA ALA A 264 6.04 4.83 31.43
C ALA A 264 7.21 5.62 30.82
N SER A 265 7.07 6.95 30.93
CA SER A 265 8.02 8.03 30.63
C SER A 265 7.98 8.61 29.19
N SER A 266 7.42 9.84 29.09
CA SER A 266 7.43 10.78 27.96
C SER A 266 6.25 10.85 26.96
N ALA A 267 5.06 10.35 27.31
CA ALA A 267 3.87 10.60 26.50
C ALA A 267 3.38 12.06 26.68
N LYS A 268 3.80 12.99 25.80
CA LYS A 268 2.96 14.16 25.51
C LYS A 268 1.58 13.63 25.13
N SER A 269 0.56 13.94 25.91
CA SER A 269 -0.80 13.46 25.65
C SER A 269 -1.15 13.77 24.19
N LEU A 270 -1.34 12.75 23.35
CA LEU A 270 -1.85 12.97 22.00
C LEU A 270 -3.25 13.54 22.16
N ARG A 271 -3.39 14.85 21.93
CA ARG A 271 -4.70 15.51 21.97
C ARG A 271 -5.53 14.96 20.82
N PRO A 272 -6.78 14.55 21.07
CA PRO A 272 -7.72 14.24 19.99
C PRO A 272 -7.87 15.47 19.09
N ILE A 273 -7.86 15.25 17.78
CA ILE A 273 -8.07 16.30 16.78
C ILE A 273 -9.57 16.57 16.73
N SER A 274 -9.98 17.83 16.89
CA SER A 274 -11.39 18.20 16.86
C SER A 274 -11.99 17.98 15.47
N LEU A 275 -13.31 17.89 15.37
CA LEU A 275 -13.98 17.77 14.08
C LEU A 275 -13.69 18.99 13.20
N ASP A 276 -13.69 20.19 13.78
CA ASP A 276 -13.40 21.44 13.06
C ASP A 276 -11.98 21.47 12.50
N ASP A 277 -10.99 21.01 13.27
CA ASP A 277 -9.61 20.91 12.79
C ASP A 277 -9.49 19.88 11.64
N ALA A 278 -10.16 18.74 11.79
CA ALA A 278 -10.15 17.67 10.79
C ALA A 278 -10.81 18.12 9.46
N LEU A 279 -11.95 18.80 9.55
CA LEU A 279 -12.62 19.42 8.41
C LEU A 279 -11.81 20.61 7.85
N GLY A 280 -11.10 21.33 8.70
CA GLY A 280 -10.17 22.40 8.35
C GLY A 280 -9.04 21.93 7.43
N VAL A 281 -8.54 20.70 7.62
CA VAL A 281 -7.55 20.08 6.71
C VAL A 281 -8.12 19.94 5.29
N LEU A 282 -9.33 19.40 5.16
CA LEU A 282 -9.99 19.24 3.86
C LEU A 282 -10.32 20.61 3.23
N MET A 283 -10.79 21.57 4.03
CA MET A 283 -11.05 22.94 3.59
C MET A 283 -9.78 23.62 3.05
N SER A 284 -8.64 23.43 3.71
CA SER A 284 -7.35 23.93 3.24
C SER A 284 -7.00 23.37 1.86
N GLY A 285 -7.21 22.08 1.62
CA GLY A 285 -7.05 21.46 0.31
C GLY A 285 -7.97 22.05 -0.75
N PHE A 286 -9.26 22.19 -0.43
CA PHE A 286 -10.28 22.70 -1.35
C PHE A 286 -10.04 24.17 -1.74
N LEU A 287 -9.68 25.01 -0.77
CA LEU A 287 -9.54 26.47 -0.96
C LEU A 287 -8.14 26.94 -1.33
N ARG A 288 -7.10 26.15 -1.03
CA ARG A 288 -5.69 26.57 -1.21
C ARG A 288 -4.83 25.57 -1.97
N GLY A 289 -5.33 24.36 -2.28
CA GLY A 289 -4.59 23.39 -3.10
C GLY A 289 -3.31 22.83 -2.46
N GLY A 290 -3.13 23.00 -1.14
CA GLY A 290 -1.96 22.48 -0.44
C GLY A 290 -0.66 23.26 -0.64
N VAL A 291 -0.72 24.50 -1.13
CA VAL A 291 0.48 25.34 -1.29
C VAL A 291 1.08 25.64 0.09
N SER A 292 2.21 24.98 0.38
CA SER A 292 3.07 25.33 1.51
C SER A 292 3.68 26.71 1.25
N PHE A 293 3.78 27.53 2.30
CA PHE A 293 4.16 28.95 2.28
C PHE A 293 5.47 29.26 1.53
N LEU A 294 6.32 28.25 1.27
CA LEU A 294 7.64 28.38 0.64
C LEU A 294 7.65 28.27 -0.89
N LYS A 295 6.53 27.93 -1.56
CA LYS A 295 6.48 27.90 -3.04
C LYS A 295 5.93 29.21 -3.61
N GLY A 296 6.45 30.34 -3.11
CA GLY A 296 5.98 31.70 -3.43
C GLY A 296 6.71 32.41 -4.58
N THR A 297 7.68 31.78 -5.27
CA THR A 297 8.54 32.52 -6.21
C THR A 297 8.47 32.07 -7.67
N GLY A 298 7.77 30.99 -8.01
CA GLY A 298 7.77 30.44 -9.38
C GLY A 298 6.42 30.39 -10.11
N GLU A 299 5.33 30.10 -9.40
CA GLU A 299 4.00 29.90 -10.04
C GLU A 299 3.19 31.20 -10.17
N ILE A 300 3.57 32.27 -9.47
CA ILE A 300 2.95 33.60 -9.61
C ILE A 300 3.19 34.18 -11.03
N ILE A 301 4.21 33.70 -11.74
CA ILE A 301 4.59 34.19 -13.07
C ILE A 301 3.68 33.60 -14.18
N LYS A 302 2.87 32.59 -13.89
CA LYS A 302 1.91 31.99 -14.85
C LYS A 302 0.45 32.31 -14.55
N GLY A 303 0.11 33.48 -14.00
CA GLY A 303 -1.23 34.09 -14.11
C GLY A 303 -2.48 33.29 -13.66
N SER A 304 -2.35 32.06 -13.14
CA SER A 304 -3.45 31.24 -12.66
C SER A 304 -3.55 31.38 -11.15
N SER A 305 -4.24 32.43 -10.70
CA SER A 305 -4.55 32.67 -9.27
C SER A 305 -5.56 31.68 -8.67
N GLY A 306 -6.00 30.67 -9.45
CA GLY A 306 -6.98 29.67 -9.04
C GLY A 306 -6.33 28.39 -8.49
N VAL A 307 -7.00 27.77 -7.51
CA VAL A 307 -6.63 26.44 -7.00
C VAL A 307 -6.73 25.42 -8.14
N ASN A 308 -5.77 24.49 -8.21
CA ASN A 308 -5.81 23.40 -9.18
C ASN A 308 -7.12 22.61 -9.06
N ARG A 309 -7.88 22.55 -10.16
CA ARG A 309 -9.21 21.91 -10.24
C ARG A 309 -9.15 20.44 -9.88
N GLU A 310 -8.07 19.74 -10.25
CA GLU A 310 -7.87 18.33 -9.92
C GLU A 310 -7.80 18.10 -8.41
N VAL A 311 -7.14 19.02 -7.70
CA VAL A 311 -7.06 19.00 -6.24
C VAL A 311 -8.44 19.22 -5.62
N ARG A 312 -9.22 20.18 -6.13
CA ARG A 312 -10.60 20.40 -5.65
C ARG A 312 -11.45 19.14 -5.78
N VAL A 313 -11.44 18.47 -6.92
CA VAL A 313 -12.21 17.22 -7.12
C VAL A 313 -11.68 16.09 -6.24
N GLY A 314 -10.35 15.94 -6.14
CA GLY A 314 -9.75 14.94 -5.26
C GLY A 314 -10.17 15.11 -3.79
N VAL A 315 -10.15 16.36 -3.30
CA VAL A 315 -10.62 16.70 -1.95
C VAL A 315 -12.13 16.49 -1.82
N THR A 316 -12.90 16.80 -2.86
CA THR A 316 -14.35 16.53 -2.90
C THR A 316 -14.64 15.05 -2.71
N HIS A 317 -13.92 14.16 -3.42
CA HIS A 317 -14.03 12.71 -3.23
C HIS A 317 -13.61 12.31 -1.80
N ALA A 318 -12.61 12.97 -1.22
CA ALA A 318 -12.16 12.67 0.13
C ALA A 318 -13.20 13.02 1.21
N TYR A 319 -14.00 14.09 1.03
CA TYR A 319 -15.16 14.38 1.90
C TYR A 319 -16.17 13.24 1.88
N VAL A 320 -16.52 12.75 0.68
CA VAL A 320 -17.46 11.63 0.53
C VAL A 320 -16.91 10.36 1.19
N VAL A 321 -15.64 10.03 0.94
CA VAL A 321 -15.02 8.86 1.59
C VAL A 321 -14.97 9.01 3.10
N PHE A 322 -14.67 10.20 3.62
CA PHE A 322 -14.65 10.46 5.06
C PHE A 322 -16.02 10.12 5.69
N VAL A 323 -17.12 10.67 5.16
CA VAL A 323 -18.47 10.40 5.66
C VAL A 323 -18.83 8.91 5.52
N GLN A 324 -18.54 8.29 4.37
CA GLN A 324 -18.76 6.85 4.15
C GLN A 324 -18.00 5.98 5.15
N THR A 325 -16.78 6.37 5.50
CA THR A 325 -15.93 5.63 6.45
C THR A 325 -16.41 5.77 7.89
N MET A 326 -16.95 6.93 8.26
CA MET A 326 -17.54 7.15 9.59
C MET A 326 -18.91 6.49 9.75
N GLY A 327 -19.65 6.31 8.66
CA GLY A 327 -20.95 5.66 8.62
C GLY A 327 -22.12 6.59 8.98
N GLY A 328 -23.35 6.13 8.67
CA GLY A 328 -24.57 6.94 8.76
C GLY A 328 -24.88 7.47 10.17
N LEU A 329 -24.70 6.64 11.20
CA LEU A 329 -24.97 7.04 12.59
C LEU A 329 -24.05 8.19 13.07
N TRP A 330 -22.78 8.17 12.65
CA TRP A 330 -21.87 9.28 12.95
C TRP A 330 -22.30 10.54 12.20
N PHE A 331 -22.72 10.39 10.95
CA PHE A 331 -23.15 11.52 10.12
C PHE A 331 -24.39 12.19 10.69
N GLU A 332 -25.42 11.44 11.08
CA GLU A 332 -26.64 11.97 11.71
C GLU A 332 -26.34 12.82 12.96
N ARG A 333 -25.40 12.36 13.79
CA ARG A 333 -25.00 13.06 15.02
C ARG A 333 -24.22 14.35 14.76
N ASN A 334 -23.52 14.44 13.63
CA ASN A 334 -22.66 15.57 13.27
C ASN A 334 -23.21 16.36 12.08
N LEU A 335 -24.48 16.13 11.72
CA LEU A 335 -25.08 16.64 10.48
C LEU A 335 -24.99 18.15 10.39
N GLN A 336 -25.36 18.85 11.46
CA GLN A 336 -25.34 20.32 11.50
C GLN A 336 -23.92 20.88 11.31
N ALA A 337 -22.92 20.32 12.00
CA ALA A 337 -21.54 20.76 11.90
C ALA A 337 -20.97 20.49 10.49
N PHE A 338 -21.23 19.30 9.94
CA PHE A 338 -20.74 18.94 8.60
C PHE A 338 -21.41 19.78 7.51
N LEU A 339 -22.73 19.93 7.54
CA LEU A 339 -23.44 20.74 6.54
C LEU A 339 -23.06 22.21 6.64
N GLY A 340 -22.94 22.76 7.86
CA GLY A 340 -22.46 24.12 8.07
C GLY A 340 -21.09 24.33 7.41
N HIS A 341 -20.14 23.43 7.68
CA HIS A 341 -18.82 23.45 7.07
C HIS A 341 -18.86 23.38 5.53
N VAL A 342 -19.66 22.47 4.95
CA VAL A 342 -19.76 22.32 3.50
C VAL A 342 -20.38 23.58 2.85
N LEU A 343 -21.35 24.21 3.49
CA LEU A 343 -21.94 25.46 3.02
C LEU A 343 -20.94 26.63 3.14
N ASP A 344 -20.12 26.65 4.19
CA ASP A 344 -19.06 27.66 4.35
C ASP A 344 -17.99 27.55 3.25
N LEU A 345 -17.74 26.35 2.71
CA LEU A 345 -16.85 26.18 1.55
C LEU A 345 -17.36 26.92 0.32
N VAL A 346 -18.65 26.81 0.00
CA VAL A 346 -19.23 27.46 -1.19
C VAL A 346 -19.39 28.96 -1.00
N ALA A 347 -19.66 29.40 0.24
CA ALA A 347 -19.74 30.82 0.60
C ALA A 347 -18.37 31.51 0.61
N ASN A 348 -17.27 30.75 0.70
CA ASN A 348 -15.94 31.32 0.77
C ASN A 348 -15.56 32.04 -0.54
N PRO A 349 -15.14 33.33 -0.49
CA PRO A 349 -14.73 34.06 -1.70
C PRO A 349 -13.62 33.37 -2.50
N LYS A 350 -12.73 32.60 -1.85
CA LYS A 350 -11.67 31.83 -2.52
C LYS A 350 -12.18 30.64 -3.34
N ALA A 351 -13.38 30.14 -3.04
CA ALA A 351 -14.04 29.11 -3.84
C ALA A 351 -14.65 29.68 -5.13
N ALA A 352 -14.89 31.00 -5.18
CA ALA A 352 -15.61 31.70 -6.25
C ALA A 352 -14.83 32.90 -6.82
N SER A 353 -13.50 32.78 -6.94
CA SER A 353 -12.61 33.83 -7.50
C SER A 353 -12.95 34.25 -8.94
N SER A 354 -13.62 33.38 -9.69
CA SER A 354 -14.15 33.65 -11.02
C SER A 354 -15.51 32.97 -11.21
N HIS A 355 -16.27 33.37 -12.23
CA HIS A 355 -17.54 32.70 -12.55
C HIS A 355 -17.35 31.19 -12.79
N VAL A 356 -16.26 30.81 -13.48
CA VAL A 356 -15.94 29.41 -13.76
C VAL A 356 -15.62 28.66 -12.47
N ASP A 357 -14.84 29.25 -11.57
CA ASP A 357 -14.53 28.64 -10.27
C ASP A 357 -15.78 28.49 -9.40
N ALA A 358 -16.69 29.47 -9.44
CA ALA A 358 -17.96 29.41 -8.73
C ALA A 358 -18.84 28.25 -9.21
N VAL A 359 -18.99 28.08 -10.53
CA VAL A 359 -19.74 26.95 -11.12
C VAL A 359 -19.08 25.62 -10.77
N TYR A 360 -17.76 25.54 -10.83
CA TYR A 360 -17.02 24.33 -10.50
C TYR A 360 -17.15 23.94 -9.02
N SER A 361 -16.98 24.90 -8.12
CA SER A 361 -17.15 24.70 -6.68
C SER A 361 -18.57 24.24 -6.34
N ARG A 362 -19.61 24.84 -6.95
CA ARG A 362 -21.00 24.37 -6.77
C ARG A 362 -21.17 22.92 -7.18
N LYS A 363 -20.57 22.47 -8.29
CA LYS A 363 -20.61 21.06 -8.71
C LYS A 363 -19.93 20.14 -7.70
N CYS A 364 -18.78 20.53 -7.16
CA CYS A 364 -18.11 19.78 -6.12
C CYS A 364 -18.98 19.67 -4.86
N ILE A 365 -19.57 20.77 -4.41
CA ILE A 365 -20.40 20.81 -3.21
C ILE A 365 -21.66 19.96 -3.39
N ASN A 366 -22.32 20.06 -4.55
CA ASN A 366 -23.44 19.19 -4.91
C ASN A 366 -23.08 17.70 -5.04
N PHE A 367 -21.80 17.35 -5.13
CA PHE A 367 -21.35 15.95 -5.11
C PHE A 367 -21.07 15.46 -3.69
N ILE A 368 -20.75 16.37 -2.76
CA ILE A 368 -20.56 16.05 -1.34
C ILE A 368 -21.90 15.81 -0.66
N LEU A 369 -22.88 16.68 -0.96
CA LEU A 369 -24.28 16.55 -0.54
C LEU A 369 -24.97 15.44 -1.32
#